data_AF-A0A6G3XGT2-F1
#
_entry.id   AF-A0A6G3XGT2-F1
#
_cell.length_a   1.000
_cell.length_b   1.000
_cell.length_c   1.000
_cell.angle_alpha   90.00
_cell.angle_beta   90.00
_cell.angle_gamma   90.00
#
_symmetry.space_group_name_H-M   'P 1'
#
loop_
_entity.id
_entity.type
_entity.pdbx_description
1 polymer ?
#
loop_
_entity_poly.entity_id
_entity_poly.type
_entity_poly.pdbx_seq_one_letter_code
_entity_poly.pdbx_strand_id
1 'polypeptide(L)'
;MTNNSVSSTARVLGAGLRALLVLTLVCGVLYPLAVTGVAQALFHDKANGSEIKDSGGRVVGSSLIGQRYDLPPKDGEESPAPDLKWFQP
;
A
#
# COMPACT_ATOMS: atom_id res chain seq x y z
N MET A 1 -23.84 49.20 -11.40
CA MET A 1 -24.24 47.85 -11.85
C MET A 1 -23.12 46.87 -11.56
N THR A 2 -23.01 46.34 -10.34
CA THR A 2 -21.90 45.42 -9.95
C THR A 2 -22.29 44.30 -8.99
N ASN A 3 -23.52 44.29 -8.43
CA ASN A 3 -23.88 43.38 -7.34
C ASN A 3 -24.23 41.93 -7.78
N ASN A 4 -24.54 41.70 -9.05
CA ASN A 4 -24.92 40.35 -9.52
C ASN A 4 -23.71 39.45 -9.84
N SER A 5 -22.61 40.01 -10.36
CA SER A 5 -21.45 39.22 -10.79
C SER A 5 -20.71 38.59 -9.60
N VAL A 6 -20.51 39.36 -8.52
CA VAL A 6 -19.83 38.89 -7.31
C VAL A 6 -20.61 37.76 -6.62
N SER A 7 -21.94 37.90 -6.50
CA SER A 7 -22.81 36.88 -5.90
C SER A 7 -22.84 35.58 -6.73
N SER A 8 -22.85 35.69 -8.06
CA SER A 8 -22.80 34.54 -8.96
C SER A 8 -21.48 33.77 -8.83
N THR A 9 -20.34 34.47 -8.85
CA THR A 9 -19.01 33.85 -8.70
C THR A 9 -18.84 33.20 -7.32
N ALA A 10 -19.30 33.84 -6.25
CA ALA A 10 -19.26 33.28 -4.90
C ALA A 10 -20.05 31.98 -4.78
N ARG A 11 -21.22 31.89 -5.44
CA ARG A 11 -22.06 30.68 -5.44
C ARG A 11 -21.38 29.51 -6.15
N VAL A 12 -20.73 29.77 -7.30
CA VAL A 12 -20.00 28.76 -8.07
C VAL A 12 -18.79 28.25 -7.29
N LEU A 13 -17.98 29.15 -6.71
CA LEU A 13 -16.84 28.76 -5.88
C LEU A 13 -17.26 27.97 -4.64
N GLY A 14 -18.34 28.38 -3.97
CA GLY A 14 -18.90 27.64 -2.85
C GLY A 14 -19.37 26.23 -3.22
N ALA A 15 -20.02 26.07 -4.38
CA ALA A 15 -20.41 24.76 -4.89
C ALA A 15 -19.20 23.88 -5.24
N GLY A 16 -18.19 24.45 -5.91
CA GLY A 16 -16.95 23.76 -6.26
C GLY A 16 -16.17 23.31 -5.02
N LEU A 17 -16.05 24.17 -4.01
CA LEU A 17 -15.38 23.83 -2.75
C LEU A 17 -16.09 22.69 -2.02
N ARG A 18 -17.42 22.69 -1.96
CA ARG A 18 -18.18 21.60 -1.35
C ARG A 18 -17.95 20.28 -2.09
N ALA A 19 -18.01 20.30 -3.42
CA ALA A 19 -17.75 19.11 -4.23
C ALA A 19 -16.32 18.59 -4.01
N LEU A 20 -15.32 19.49 -3.98
CA LEU A 20 -13.93 19.14 -3.70
C LEU A 20 -13.76 18.49 -2.32
N LEU A 21 -14.36 19.07 -1.27
CA LEU A 21 -14.26 18.53 0.08
C LEU A 21 -14.94 17.17 0.20
N VAL A 22 -16.14 17.02 -0.39
CA VAL A 22 -16.86 15.73 -0.40
C VAL A 22 -16.04 14.68 -1.12
N LEU A 23 -15.53 14.98 -2.33
CA LEU A 23 -14.76 14.03 -3.10
C LEU A 23 -13.44 13.67 -2.40
N THR A 24 -12.77 14.65 -1.79
CA THR A 24 -11.56 14.43 -0.99
C THR A 24 -11.84 13.48 0.17
N LEU A 25 -12.95 13.66 0.89
CA LEU A 25 -13.30 12.78 2.00
C LEU A 25 -13.66 11.37 1.50
N VAL A 26 -14.44 11.28 0.43
CA VAL A 26 -14.84 9.98 -0.14
C VAL A 26 -13.62 9.22 -0.65
N CYS A 27 -12.81 9.83 -1.51
CA CYS A 27 -11.69 9.15 -2.17
C CYS A 27 -10.45 9.03 -1.28
N GLY A 28 -10.20 10.01 -0.40
CA GLY A 28 -9.01 10.05 0.44
C GLY A 28 -9.17 9.37 1.80
N VAL A 29 -10.41 9.25 2.30
CA VAL A 29 -10.66 8.70 3.63
C VAL A 29 -11.59 7.48 3.57
N LEU A 30 -12.81 7.66 3.07
CA LEU A 30 -13.81 6.57 3.12
C LEU A 30 -13.38 5.38 2.27
N TYR A 31 -12.93 5.60 1.05
CA TYR A 31 -12.52 4.54 0.14
C TYR A 31 -11.30 3.75 0.65
N PRO A 32 -10.17 4.37 1.04
CA PRO A 32 -9.02 3.65 1.55
C PRO A 32 -9.33 2.89 2.84
N LEU A 33 -10.12 3.47 3.75
CA LEU A 33 -10.53 2.79 4.99
C LEU A 33 -11.44 1.59 4.71
N ALA A 34 -12.41 1.73 3.80
CA ALA A 34 -13.28 0.63 3.42
C ALA A 34 -12.48 -0.52 2.78
N VAL A 35 -11.63 -0.22 1.79
CA VAL A 35 -10.81 -1.23 1.11
C VAL A 35 -9.83 -1.89 2.09
N THR A 36 -9.14 -1.10 2.91
CA THR A 36 -8.19 -1.62 3.90
C THR A 36 -8.91 -2.47 4.94
N GLY A 37 -10.06 -2.00 5.45
CA GLY A 37 -10.85 -2.74 6.43
C GLY A 37 -11.33 -4.08 5.89
N VAL A 38 -11.86 -4.11 4.67
CA VAL A 38 -12.29 -5.35 4.01
C VAL A 38 -11.09 -6.28 3.76
N ALA A 39 -9.96 -5.74 3.28
CA ALA A 39 -8.75 -6.52 3.04
C ALA A 39 -8.20 -7.13 4.34
N GLN A 40 -8.17 -6.36 5.43
CA GLN A 40 -7.73 -6.83 6.74
C GLN A 40 -8.66 -7.89 7.34
N ALA A 41 -9.98 -7.76 7.12
CA ALA A 41 -10.98 -8.69 7.65
C ALA A 41 -10.99 -10.03 6.90
N LEU A 42 -10.85 -10.02 5.57
CA LEU A 42 -11.00 -11.21 4.73
C LEU A 42 -9.67 -11.82 4.28
N PHE A 43 -8.61 -11.02 4.18
CA PHE A 43 -7.33 -11.40 3.58
C PHE A 43 -6.13 -10.90 4.40
N HIS A 44 -6.19 -11.03 5.73
CA HIS A 44 -5.21 -10.48 6.68
C HIS A 44 -3.75 -10.73 6.28
N ASP A 45 -3.38 -11.99 5.98
CA ASP A 45 -2.01 -12.34 5.61
C ASP A 45 -1.54 -11.63 4.33
N LYS A 46 -2.42 -11.51 3.33
CA LYS A 46 -2.11 -10.81 2.07
C LYS A 46 -2.09 -9.30 2.25
N ALA A 47 -3.03 -8.76 3.02
CA ALA A 47 -3.13 -7.34 3.32
C ALA A 47 -1.90 -6.82 4.06
N ASN A 48 -1.25 -7.67 4.86
CA ASN A 48 0.00 -7.37 5.55
C ASN A 48 1.26 -7.74 4.75
N GLY A 49 1.13 -8.03 3.45
CA GLY A 49 2.27 -8.24 2.57
C GLY A 49 2.75 -9.68 2.44
N SER A 50 1.94 -10.67 2.85
CA SER A 50 2.26 -12.11 2.77
C SER A 50 3.61 -12.44 3.42
N GLU A 51 3.76 -12.02 4.68
CA GLU A 51 4.99 -12.16 5.46
C GLU A 51 5.40 -13.63 5.63
N ILE A 52 6.71 -13.90 5.55
CA ILE A 52 7.32 -15.17 5.93
C ILE A 52 7.97 -14.99 7.31
N LYS A 53 7.68 -15.91 8.24
CA LYS A 53 8.15 -15.87 9.63
C LYS A 53 9.01 -17.09 9.96
N ASP A 54 10.05 -16.90 10.77
CA ASP A 54 10.83 -18.02 11.28
C ASP A 54 10.11 -18.77 12.41
N SER A 55 10.73 -19.86 12.90
CA SER A 55 10.21 -20.65 14.02
C SER A 55 10.13 -19.87 15.34
N GLY A 56 10.85 -18.75 15.47
CA GLY A 56 10.76 -17.81 16.58
C GLY A 56 9.78 -16.66 16.36
N GLY A 57 9.03 -16.65 15.25
CA GLY A 57 8.02 -15.64 14.94
C GLY A 57 8.57 -14.35 14.34
N ARG A 58 9.86 -14.28 14.01
CA ARG A 58 10.47 -13.07 13.40
C ARG A 58 10.14 -13.02 11.91
N VAL A 59 9.72 -11.85 11.41
CA VAL A 59 9.51 -11.63 9.97
C VAL A 59 10.86 -11.61 9.26
N VAL A 60 11.05 -12.55 8.33
CA VAL A 60 12.30 -12.74 7.56
C VAL A 60 12.16 -12.39 6.09
N GLY A 61 10.95 -12.11 5.62
CA GLY A 61 10.68 -11.72 4.24
C GLY A 61 9.20 -11.72 3.88
N SER A 62 8.92 -11.77 2.58
CA SER A 62 7.56 -11.87 2.02
C SER A 62 7.57 -12.89 0.89
N SER A 63 6.52 -13.71 0.79
CA SER A 63 6.38 -14.67 -0.32
C SER A 63 6.25 -14.02 -1.70
N LEU A 64 6.05 -12.70 -1.74
CA LEU A 64 5.88 -11.92 -2.98
C LEU A 64 7.17 -11.22 -3.42
N ILE A 65 8.20 -11.18 -2.56
CA ILE A 65 9.46 -10.46 -2.80
C ILE A 65 10.62 -11.44 -2.80
N GLY A 66 11.43 -11.42 -3.87
CA GLY A 66 12.66 -12.20 -3.94
C GLY A 66 13.77 -11.63 -3.06
N GLN A 67 14.55 -12.50 -2.42
CA GLN A 67 15.75 -12.09 -1.68
C GLN A 67 16.95 -11.88 -2.59
N ARG A 68 17.87 -11.04 -2.13
CA ARG A 68 19.18 -10.85 -2.76
C ARG A 68 20.10 -12.03 -2.46
N TYR A 69 21.03 -12.27 -3.37
CA TYR A 69 22.01 -13.35 -3.32
C TYR A 69 23.32 -12.72 -2.88
N ASP A 70 23.51 -12.62 -1.57
CA ASP A 70 24.68 -11.95 -0.98
C ASP A 70 25.59 -12.96 -0.22
N LEU A 71 25.26 -14.26 -0.24
CA LEU A 71 26.11 -15.29 0.36
C LEU A 71 27.36 -15.54 -0.52
N PRO A 72 28.51 -15.86 0.10
CA PRO A 72 29.70 -16.20 -0.65
C PRO A 72 29.42 -17.37 -1.62
N PRO A 73 30.02 -17.35 -2.82
CA PRO A 73 29.89 -18.46 -3.76
C PRO A 73 30.29 -19.78 -3.11
N LYS A 74 29.58 -20.86 -3.44
CA LYS A 74 29.98 -22.21 -3.04
C LYS A 74 31.19 -22.65 -3.87
N ASP A 75 31.93 -23.63 -3.35
CA ASP A 75 33.14 -24.15 -4.01
C ASP A 75 32.84 -24.57 -5.46
N GLY A 76 33.42 -23.85 -6.43
CA GLY A 76 33.24 -24.09 -7.86
C GLY A 76 32.21 -23.22 -8.57
N GLU A 77 31.51 -22.31 -7.87
CA GLU A 77 30.59 -21.35 -8.49
C GLU A 77 31.15 -19.92 -8.53
N GLU A 78 30.89 -19.19 -9.62
CA GLU A 78 31.34 -17.80 -9.80
C GLU A 78 30.30 -16.77 -9.28
N SER A 79 29.04 -17.20 -9.11
CA SER A 79 27.95 -16.33 -8.68
C SER A 79 27.69 -16.44 -7.16
N PRO A 80 27.29 -15.34 -6.50
CA PRO A 80 26.87 -15.38 -5.09
C PRO A 80 25.76 -16.40 -4.86
N ALA A 81 25.84 -17.14 -3.74
CA ALA A 81 24.87 -18.17 -3.43
C ALA A 81 23.54 -17.57 -2.93
N PRO A 82 22.38 -18.19 -3.26
CA PRO A 82 21.11 -17.82 -2.65
C PRO A 82 21.06 -18.22 -1.18
N ASP A 83 20.41 -17.39 -0.35
CA ASP A 83 19.87 -17.85 0.94
C ASP A 83 18.51 -18.53 0.71
N LEU A 84 18.51 -19.86 0.77
CA LEU A 84 17.35 -20.70 0.48
C LEU A 84 16.52 -21.03 1.73
N LYS A 85 16.99 -20.63 2.92
CA LYS A 85 16.45 -21.05 4.21
C LYS A 85 14.95 -20.80 4.38
N TRP A 86 14.42 -19.77 3.72
CA TRP A 86 13.03 -19.30 3.90
C TRP A 86 12.18 -19.39 2.63
N PHE A 87 12.77 -19.71 1.49
CA PHE A 87 12.15 -19.57 0.16
C PHE A 87 12.14 -20.87 -0.65
N GLN A 88 12.41 -22.02 0.00
CA GLN A 88 12.31 -23.34 -0.61
C GLN A 88 11.35 -24.26 0.17
N PRO A 89 10.51 -25.05 -0.53
CA PRO A 89 9.67 -26.08 0.08
C PRO A 89 10.46 -27.31 0.53
#